data_AF-A0A6P6XAS2-F1
#
_entry.id   AF-A0A6P6XAS2-F1
#
_cell.length_a   1.000
_cell.length_b   1.000
_cell.length_c   1.000
_cell.angle_alpha   90.00
_cell.angle_beta   90.00
_cell.angle_gamma   90.00
#
_symmetry.space_group_name_H-M   'P 1'
#
loop_
_entity.id
_entity.type
_entity.pdbx_description
1 polymer ?
#
loop_
_entity_poly.entity_id
_entity_poly.type
_entity_poly.pdbx_seq_one_letter_code
_entity_poly.pdbx_strand_id
1 'polypeptide(L)'
;MITPKVQREEPAAAESVQPAAVFGVDGKEVRTDLFYYIRPANNRGKDRGGGLGLRSIGNDSCPLVVIQETIELRDGLPLTFSPAVAPKDNVVRVSTDLNIQVAFPDTCNQPTVWRVDVSDESKGRKFVNLGGVIGNPGPETLGNWFKIEKVGDHGNKYKLVYCPTVCSYCKVNCKNLGIVYENGLRRLALSHRPFKVIFTQA
;
A
#
# COMPACT_ATOMS: atom_id res chain seq x y z
N MET A 1 0.82 57.87 36.81
CA MET A 1 1.32 57.39 35.52
C MET A 1 1.28 55.87 35.57
N ILE A 2 0.38 55.23 34.81
CA ILE A 2 0.20 53.78 34.78
C ILE A 2 0.55 53.35 33.35
N THR A 3 1.61 52.57 33.18
CA THR A 3 2.01 51.98 31.90
C THR A 3 1.14 50.75 31.60
N PRO A 4 0.58 50.61 30.39
CA PRO A 4 -0.17 49.41 30.03
C PRO A 4 0.79 48.29 29.65
N LYS A 5 0.48 47.08 30.15
CA LYS A 5 1.23 45.85 29.91
C LYS A 5 0.79 45.29 28.54
N VAL A 6 1.69 45.28 27.56
CA VAL A 6 1.46 44.65 26.26
C VAL A 6 1.46 43.13 26.46
N GLN A 7 0.30 42.50 26.33
CA GLN A 7 0.20 41.04 26.21
C GLN A 7 0.66 40.67 24.79
N ARG A 8 1.75 39.90 24.70
CA ARG A 8 2.13 39.22 23.46
C ARG A 8 1.25 37.99 23.34
N GLU A 9 0.32 37.99 22.40
CA GLU A 9 -0.33 36.75 21.98
C GLU A 9 0.69 35.91 21.21
N GLU A 10 0.94 34.71 21.73
CA GLU A 10 1.75 33.68 21.11
C GLU A 10 0.97 33.13 19.89
N PRO A 11 1.60 33.00 18.71
CA PRO A 11 0.87 32.52 17.54
C PRO A 11 0.49 31.05 17.76
N ALA A 12 -0.79 30.74 17.60
CA ALA A 12 -1.28 29.37 17.60
C ALA A 12 -0.53 28.56 16.55
N ALA A 13 0.09 27.46 16.98
CA ALA A 13 0.73 26.50 16.08
C ALA A 13 -0.30 26.03 15.05
N ALA A 14 0.02 26.21 13.76
CA ALA A 14 -0.82 25.69 12.69
C ALA A 14 -0.97 24.17 12.85
N GLU A 15 -2.19 23.71 13.12
CA GLU A 15 -2.52 22.28 13.17
C GLU A 15 -2.17 21.67 11.81
N SER A 16 -1.19 20.77 11.79
CA SER A 16 -0.88 20.01 10.58
C SER A 16 -2.10 19.16 10.21
N VAL A 17 -2.79 19.52 9.14
CA VAL A 17 -3.94 18.75 8.63
C VAL A 17 -3.46 17.35 8.28
N GLN A 18 -3.80 16.36 9.12
CA GLN A 18 -3.45 14.97 8.86
C GLN A 18 -4.25 14.43 7.66
N PRO A 19 -3.68 13.55 6.84
CA PRO A 19 -4.43 12.93 5.75
C PRO A 19 -5.63 12.14 6.27
N ALA A 20 -6.68 12.03 5.47
CA ALA A 20 -7.90 11.32 5.85
C ALA A 20 -7.64 9.82 6.13
N ALA A 21 -8.44 9.25 7.03
CA ALA A 21 -8.40 7.82 7.31
C ALA A 21 -8.82 6.97 6.11
N VAL A 22 -8.22 5.79 5.98
CA VAL A 22 -8.70 4.72 5.11
C VAL A 22 -9.78 3.96 5.88
N PHE A 23 -10.91 3.70 5.22
CA PHE A 23 -12.03 2.94 5.77
C PHE A 23 -12.20 1.59 5.08
N GLY A 24 -12.49 0.55 5.87
CA GLY A 24 -12.91 -0.75 5.39
C GLY A 24 -14.34 -0.75 4.84
N VAL A 25 -14.78 -1.89 4.30
CA VAL A 25 -16.14 -2.08 3.80
C VAL A 25 -17.21 -2.03 4.89
N ASP A 26 -16.83 -2.26 6.15
CA ASP A 26 -17.69 -2.17 7.32
C ASP A 26 -17.84 -0.74 7.86
N GLY A 27 -17.19 0.24 7.22
CA GLY A 27 -17.22 1.64 7.63
C GLY A 27 -16.31 1.97 8.80
N LYS A 28 -15.44 1.04 9.25
CA LYS A 28 -14.43 1.31 10.27
C LYS A 28 -13.10 1.72 9.67
N GLU A 29 -12.31 2.45 10.45
CA GLU A 29 -10.96 2.83 10.06
C GLU A 29 -10.08 1.58 9.93
N VAL A 30 -9.27 1.55 8.87
CA VAL A 30 -8.20 0.56 8.71
C VAL A 30 -7.08 0.95 9.68
N ARG A 31 -6.57 -0.05 10.41
CA ARG A 31 -5.60 0.15 11.49
C ARG A 31 -4.31 -0.64 11.26
N THR A 32 -3.21 -0.15 11.82
CA THR A 32 -1.88 -0.79 11.72
C THR A 32 -1.71 -2.01 12.63
N ASP A 33 -2.60 -2.18 13.62
CA ASP A 33 -2.60 -3.27 14.60
C ASP A 33 -3.55 -4.43 14.24
N LEU A 34 -4.14 -4.40 13.04
CA LEU A 34 -5.07 -5.39 12.53
C LEU A 34 -4.66 -5.91 11.15
N PHE A 35 -5.24 -7.05 10.76
CA PHE A 35 -5.02 -7.66 9.46
C PHE A 35 -6.22 -7.45 8.53
N TYR A 36 -5.94 -7.30 7.24
CA TYR A 36 -6.96 -7.04 6.23
C TYR A 36 -6.73 -7.87 4.97
N TYR A 37 -7.81 -8.25 4.31
CA TYR A 37 -7.78 -8.69 2.92
C TYR A 37 -7.93 -7.49 1.99
N ILE A 38 -7.14 -7.47 0.91
CA ILE A 38 -7.30 -6.51 -0.19
C ILE A 38 -8.07 -7.20 -1.31
N ARG A 39 -9.29 -6.73 -1.56
CA ARG A 39 -10.19 -7.32 -2.56
C ARG A 39 -10.51 -6.33 -3.69
N PRO A 40 -10.90 -6.81 -4.89
CA PRO A 40 -11.36 -5.95 -5.97
C PRO A 40 -12.57 -5.13 -5.51
N ALA A 41 -12.54 -3.83 -5.79
CA ALA A 41 -13.69 -2.95 -5.57
C ALA A 41 -14.82 -3.18 -6.59
N ASN A 42 -14.54 -3.89 -7.68
CA ASN A 42 -15.50 -4.28 -8.69
C ASN A 42 -15.22 -5.71 -9.17
N ASN A 43 -16.28 -6.48 -9.41
CA ASN A 43 -16.17 -7.85 -9.92
C ASN A 43 -16.44 -7.91 -11.43
N ARG A 44 -16.08 -6.86 -12.16
CA ARG A 44 -16.35 -6.73 -13.61
C ARG A 44 -15.08 -6.41 -14.40
N GLY A 45 -15.04 -6.88 -15.63
CA GLY A 45 -13.97 -6.57 -16.57
C GLY A 45 -12.63 -7.21 -16.19
N LYS A 46 -11.53 -6.55 -16.59
CA LYS A 46 -10.17 -7.10 -16.48
C LYS A 46 -9.71 -7.35 -15.03
N ASP A 47 -10.34 -6.71 -14.05
CA ASP A 47 -9.96 -6.77 -12.64
C ASP A 47 -10.77 -7.83 -11.85
N ARG A 48 -11.69 -8.55 -12.52
CA ARG A 48 -12.50 -9.63 -11.91
C ARG A 48 -11.62 -10.75 -11.38
N GLY A 49 -11.85 -11.15 -10.13
CA GLY A 49 -11.11 -12.19 -9.43
C GLY A 49 -11.34 -12.10 -7.92
N GLY A 50 -10.58 -12.87 -7.15
CA GLY A 50 -10.55 -12.79 -5.70
C GLY A 50 -9.60 -11.71 -5.19
N GLY A 51 -9.26 -11.79 -3.91
CA GLY A 51 -8.32 -10.87 -3.27
C GLY A 51 -6.86 -11.12 -3.62
N LEU A 52 -5.99 -10.32 -3.03
CA LEU A 52 -4.54 -10.44 -3.21
C LEU A 52 -3.96 -11.54 -2.32
N GLY A 53 -3.18 -12.42 -2.93
CA GLY A 53 -2.52 -13.53 -2.27
C GLY A 53 -1.12 -13.76 -2.82
N LEU A 54 -0.61 -14.97 -2.61
CA LEU A 54 0.71 -15.39 -3.03
C LEU A 54 0.64 -16.65 -3.88
N ARG A 55 1.53 -16.75 -4.88
CA ARG A 55 1.71 -17.97 -5.67
C ARG A 55 3.17 -18.11 -6.10
N SER A 56 3.63 -19.34 -6.26
CA SER A 56 4.96 -19.61 -6.80
C SER A 56 5.05 -19.25 -8.29
N ILE A 57 6.24 -18.87 -8.72
CA ILE A 57 6.56 -18.70 -10.14
C ILE A 57 7.29 -19.93 -10.64
N GLY A 58 6.88 -20.45 -11.80
CA GLY A 58 7.53 -21.59 -12.44
C GLY A 58 7.11 -22.92 -11.82
N ASN A 59 8.01 -23.89 -11.87
CA ASN A 59 7.76 -25.26 -11.40
C ASN A 59 8.14 -25.47 -9.92
N ASP A 60 8.90 -24.53 -9.35
CA ASP A 60 9.35 -24.61 -7.97
C ASP A 60 8.30 -24.07 -7.00
N SER A 61 8.43 -24.41 -5.72
CA SER A 61 7.55 -23.89 -4.65
C SER A 61 7.88 -22.43 -4.27
N CYS A 62 9.09 -21.97 -4.57
CA CYS A 62 9.60 -20.64 -4.26
C CYS A 62 10.35 -20.07 -5.49
N PRO A 63 10.45 -18.73 -5.63
CA PRO A 63 9.91 -17.70 -4.74
C PRO A 63 8.39 -17.54 -4.88
N LEU A 64 7.77 -16.89 -3.88
CA LEU A 64 6.35 -16.51 -3.98
C LEU A 64 6.23 -15.07 -4.42
N VAL A 65 5.21 -14.79 -5.22
CA VAL A 65 4.93 -13.46 -5.73
C VAL A 65 3.50 -13.03 -5.47
N VAL A 66 3.30 -11.71 -5.43
CA VAL A 66 2.00 -11.11 -5.22
C VAL A 66 1.13 -11.30 -6.47
N ILE A 67 -0.02 -11.93 -6.28
CA ILE A 67 -1.00 -12.21 -7.31
C ILE A 67 -2.40 -11.85 -6.84
N GLN A 68 -3.30 -11.66 -7.79
CA GLN A 68 -4.73 -11.70 -7.54
C GLN A 68 -5.25 -13.13 -7.75
N GLU A 69 -6.02 -13.63 -6.78
CA GLU A 69 -6.74 -14.90 -6.93
C GLU A 69 -7.67 -14.86 -8.14
N THR A 70 -7.78 -15.96 -8.87
CA THR A 70 -8.69 -16.05 -10.03
C THR A 70 -10.13 -16.35 -9.61
N ILE A 71 -10.32 -17.00 -8.46
CA ILE A 71 -11.63 -17.37 -7.91
C ILE A 71 -12.12 -16.22 -7.02
N GLU A 72 -13.26 -15.61 -7.38
CA GLU A 72 -13.82 -14.43 -6.68
C GLU A 72 -14.08 -14.62 -5.18
N LEU A 73 -14.40 -15.86 -4.79
CA LEU A 73 -14.69 -16.24 -3.41
C LEU A 73 -13.43 -16.35 -2.55
N ARG A 74 -12.23 -16.40 -3.13
CA ARG A 74 -10.99 -16.44 -2.36
C ARG A 74 -10.59 -15.04 -1.93
N ASP A 75 -10.49 -14.83 -0.63
CA ASP A 75 -10.11 -13.54 -0.05
C ASP A 75 -8.63 -13.20 -0.25
N GLY A 76 -7.81 -14.21 -0.60
CA GLY A 76 -6.36 -14.07 -0.70
C GLY A 76 -5.70 -14.29 0.65
N LEU A 77 -4.68 -13.50 0.97
CA LEU A 77 -3.97 -13.58 2.24
C LEU A 77 -4.12 -12.28 3.04
N PRO A 78 -4.22 -12.38 4.38
CA PRO A 78 -4.25 -11.20 5.23
C PRO A 78 -2.94 -10.41 5.13
N LEU A 79 -3.02 -9.10 5.28
CA LEU A 79 -1.88 -8.19 5.31
C LEU A 79 -2.03 -7.11 6.38
N THR A 80 -0.90 -6.50 6.74
CA THR A 80 -0.82 -5.37 7.66
C THR A 80 -0.03 -4.22 7.04
N PHE A 81 -0.16 -3.03 7.64
CA PHE A 81 0.41 -1.78 7.17
C PHE A 81 1.34 -1.17 8.21
N SER A 82 2.51 -0.72 7.77
CA SER A 82 3.48 -0.02 8.62
C SER A 82 3.82 1.34 8.00
N PRO A 83 3.18 2.43 8.42
CA PRO A 83 3.48 3.78 7.94
C PRO A 83 4.93 4.19 8.24
N ALA A 84 5.53 5.00 7.36
CA ALA A 84 6.89 5.53 7.53
C ALA A 84 7.05 6.35 8.81
N VAL A 85 5.98 7.05 9.20
CA VAL A 85 5.85 7.74 10.49
C VAL A 85 4.71 7.07 11.24
N ALA A 86 5.02 6.46 12.39
CA ALA A 86 4.04 5.73 13.17
C ALA A 86 2.91 6.67 13.63
N PRO A 87 1.64 6.37 13.28
CA PRO A 87 0.50 7.17 13.70
C PRO A 87 0.22 6.94 15.20
N LYS A 88 -0.18 7.99 15.93
CA LYS A 88 -0.48 7.90 17.37
C LYS A 88 -1.76 7.11 17.68
N ASP A 89 -2.68 7.07 16.73
CA ASP A 89 -4.01 6.45 16.83
C ASP A 89 -4.11 5.07 16.16
N ASN A 90 -2.98 4.57 15.64
CA ASN A 90 -2.88 3.37 14.79
C ASN A 90 -3.70 3.43 13.50
N VAL A 91 -4.15 4.61 13.04
CA VAL A 91 -4.99 4.74 11.85
C VAL A 91 -4.14 4.77 10.58
N VAL A 92 -4.50 3.93 9.61
CA VAL A 92 -3.93 3.98 8.26
C VAL A 92 -4.59 5.13 7.49
N ARG A 93 -3.78 6.01 6.93
CA ARG A 93 -4.24 7.23 6.25
C ARG A 93 -3.87 7.22 4.78
N VAL A 94 -4.71 7.84 3.95
CA VAL A 94 -4.43 8.01 2.52
C VAL A 94 -3.18 8.87 2.31
N SER A 95 -2.53 8.73 1.15
CA SER A 95 -1.38 9.54 0.74
C SER A 95 -0.14 9.48 1.66
N THR A 96 -0.12 8.56 2.62
CA THR A 96 1.00 8.29 3.54
C THR A 96 1.84 7.13 3.02
N ASP A 97 3.17 7.30 3.03
CA ASP A 97 4.11 6.22 2.72
C ASP A 97 3.98 5.10 3.76
N LEU A 98 3.77 3.87 3.30
CA LEU A 98 3.67 2.69 4.15
C LEU A 98 4.30 1.45 3.51
N ASN A 99 4.81 0.56 4.35
CA ASN A 99 5.12 -0.80 3.95
C ASN A 99 3.85 -1.65 4.04
N ILE A 100 3.73 -2.64 3.15
CA ILE A 100 2.64 -3.63 3.14
C ILE A 100 3.29 -4.99 3.38
N GLN A 101 2.85 -5.69 4.42
CA GLN A 101 3.39 -6.99 4.78
C GLN A 101 2.29 -8.05 4.74
N VAL A 102 2.54 -9.15 4.03
CA VAL A 102 1.62 -10.29 4.01
C VAL A 102 1.80 -11.11 5.30
N ALA A 103 0.71 -11.38 5.99
CA ALA A 103 0.66 -12.28 7.13
C ALA A 103 0.62 -13.73 6.62
N PHE A 104 1.78 -14.23 6.23
CA PHE A 104 2.00 -15.56 5.67
C PHE A 104 3.12 -16.27 6.45
N PRO A 105 2.96 -17.56 6.80
CA PRO A 105 4.01 -18.32 7.47
C PRO A 105 5.26 -18.44 6.59
N ASP A 106 6.45 -18.44 7.21
CA ASP A 106 7.70 -18.38 6.45
C ASP A 106 8.08 -19.73 5.79
N THR A 107 7.48 -20.03 4.64
CA THR A 107 7.73 -21.28 3.91
C THR A 107 8.89 -21.20 2.92
N CYS A 108 9.33 -19.98 2.57
CA CYS A 108 10.39 -19.77 1.57
C CYS A 108 11.60 -19.00 2.14
N ASN A 109 11.66 -18.75 3.45
CA ASN A 109 12.65 -17.88 4.09
C ASN A 109 12.76 -16.52 3.39
N GLN A 110 11.63 -15.98 2.93
CA GLN A 110 11.56 -14.74 2.16
C GLN A 110 10.79 -13.68 2.98
N PRO A 111 11.34 -12.46 3.15
CA PRO A 111 10.61 -11.40 3.81
C PRO A 111 9.26 -11.16 3.13
N THR A 112 8.18 -11.13 3.90
CA THR A 112 6.81 -10.99 3.37
C THR A 112 6.40 -9.54 3.10
N VAL A 113 7.35 -8.61 3.16
CA VAL A 113 7.14 -7.20 2.85
C VAL A 113 7.20 -6.99 1.34
N TRP A 114 6.25 -6.22 0.83
CA TRP A 114 6.18 -5.86 -0.57
C TRP A 114 7.34 -4.95 -0.97
N ARG A 115 7.82 -5.16 -2.21
CA ARG A 115 8.77 -4.27 -2.87
C ARG A 115 8.56 -4.22 -4.37
N VAL A 116 9.02 -3.15 -4.98
CA VAL A 116 9.23 -3.01 -6.42
C VAL A 116 10.72 -2.79 -6.66
N ASP A 117 11.27 -3.43 -7.69
CA ASP A 117 12.65 -3.22 -8.08
C ASP A 117 12.81 -1.94 -8.91
N VAL A 118 13.41 -0.93 -8.28
CA VAL A 118 13.60 0.42 -8.81
C VAL A 118 14.99 0.67 -9.40
N SER A 119 15.85 -0.35 -9.44
CA SER A 119 17.25 -0.21 -9.88
C SER A 119 17.42 0.13 -11.37
N ASP A 120 16.38 -0.08 -12.19
CA ASP A 120 16.47 0.15 -13.64
C ASP A 120 15.08 0.36 -14.27
N GLU A 121 14.68 1.61 -14.51
CA GLU A 121 13.39 1.93 -15.15
C GLU A 121 13.27 1.44 -16.60
N SER A 122 14.40 1.18 -17.28
CA SER A 122 14.42 0.70 -18.67
C SER A 122 14.08 -0.80 -18.79
N LYS A 123 14.20 -1.55 -17.69
CA LYS A 123 13.90 -2.97 -17.64
C LYS A 123 12.42 -3.23 -17.46
N GLY A 124 11.77 -3.54 -18.59
CA GLY A 124 10.52 -4.28 -18.66
C GLY A 124 9.39 -3.75 -17.76
N ARG A 125 8.44 -4.63 -17.45
CA ARG A 125 7.36 -4.30 -16.53
C ARG A 125 7.80 -4.54 -15.09
N LYS A 126 7.48 -3.58 -14.22
CA LYS A 126 7.83 -3.64 -12.79
C LYS A 126 6.71 -4.25 -11.99
N PHE A 127 6.98 -5.39 -11.37
CA PHE A 127 6.04 -6.13 -10.53
C PHE A 127 6.27 -5.85 -9.06
N VAL A 128 5.21 -5.98 -8.28
CA VAL A 128 5.28 -6.07 -6.83
C VAL A 128 5.67 -7.50 -6.47
N ASN A 129 6.76 -7.63 -5.72
CA ASN A 129 7.30 -8.89 -5.22
C ASN A 129 7.43 -8.83 -3.70
N LEU A 130 7.75 -9.98 -3.11
CA LEU A 130 8.21 -10.07 -1.73
C LEU A 130 9.72 -9.74 -1.64
N GLY A 131 10.26 -9.74 -0.42
CA GLY A 131 11.69 -9.48 -0.16
C GLY A 131 12.02 -8.03 0.18
N GLY A 132 11.02 -7.21 0.54
CA GLY A 132 11.22 -5.89 1.13
C GLY A 132 11.63 -5.96 2.60
N VAL A 133 11.83 -4.79 3.21
CA VAL A 133 12.08 -4.63 4.64
C VAL A 133 11.16 -3.55 5.22
N ILE A 134 10.78 -3.70 6.49
CA ILE A 134 9.98 -2.69 7.20
C ILE A 134 10.89 -1.55 7.66
N GLY A 135 10.45 -0.31 7.52
CA GLY A 135 11.13 0.87 8.05
C GLY A 135 12.36 1.27 7.24
N ASN A 136 13.30 1.95 7.92
CA ASN A 136 14.45 2.64 7.32
C ASN A 136 14.05 3.53 6.12
N PRO A 137 13.12 4.49 6.28
CA PRO A 137 12.62 5.32 5.18
C PRO A 137 13.77 6.13 4.56
N GLY A 138 14.04 5.86 3.28
CA GLY A 138 15.14 6.52 2.56
C GLY A 138 15.44 5.87 1.21
N PRO A 139 16.54 6.28 0.56
CA PRO A 139 16.94 5.75 -0.75
C PRO A 139 17.13 4.23 -0.78
N GLU A 140 17.66 3.63 0.29
CA GLU A 140 17.96 2.20 0.37
C GLU A 140 16.70 1.32 0.37
N THR A 141 15.59 1.84 0.88
CA THR A 141 14.30 1.14 0.96
C THR A 141 13.26 1.73 0.03
N LEU A 142 13.65 2.58 -0.91
CA LEU A 142 12.75 3.35 -1.78
C LEU A 142 11.71 2.47 -2.51
N GLY A 143 12.08 1.23 -2.85
CA GLY A 143 11.20 0.25 -3.48
C GLY A 143 10.13 -0.38 -2.58
N ASN A 144 10.17 -0.16 -1.26
CA ASN A 144 9.32 -0.85 -0.28
C ASN A 144 8.10 -0.01 0.17
N TRP A 145 7.98 1.21 -0.36
CA TRP A 145 7.02 2.21 0.11
C TRP A 145 5.91 2.41 -0.91
N PHE A 146 4.68 2.27 -0.42
CA PHE A 146 3.45 2.39 -1.20
C PHE A 146 2.53 3.40 -0.53
N LYS A 147 1.53 3.87 -1.28
CA LYS A 147 0.45 4.73 -0.78
C LYS A 147 -0.89 4.12 -1.11
N ILE A 148 -1.87 4.38 -0.23
CA ILE A 148 -3.28 4.13 -0.49
C ILE A 148 -3.91 5.46 -0.88
N GLU A 149 -4.63 5.50 -2.00
CA GLU A 149 -5.32 6.70 -2.47
C GLU A 149 -6.80 6.42 -2.65
N LYS A 150 -7.65 7.40 -2.34
CA LYS A 150 -9.10 7.27 -2.55
C LYS A 150 -9.44 7.28 -4.04
N VAL A 151 -10.49 6.56 -4.42
CA VAL A 151 -10.97 6.49 -5.80
C VAL A 151 -12.41 6.98 -5.88
N GLY A 152 -12.59 8.15 -6.48
CA GLY A 152 -13.89 8.82 -6.60
C GLY A 152 -14.35 9.44 -5.28
N ASP A 153 -15.48 10.14 -5.34
CA ASP A 153 -15.96 10.96 -4.21
C ASP A 153 -16.89 10.17 -3.27
N HIS A 154 -17.35 8.99 -3.68
CA HIS A 154 -18.33 8.19 -2.95
C HIS A 154 -17.85 6.76 -2.67
N GLY A 155 -18.06 6.32 -1.42
CA GLY A 155 -17.76 4.98 -0.94
C GLY A 155 -16.31 4.76 -0.50
N ASN A 156 -16.06 3.57 0.05
CA ASN A 156 -14.77 3.16 0.61
C ASN A 156 -13.96 2.39 -0.42
N LYS A 157 -13.67 3.04 -1.56
CA LYS A 157 -12.90 2.47 -2.67
C LYS A 157 -11.56 3.17 -2.81
N TYR A 158 -10.52 2.40 -3.00
CA TYR A 158 -9.15 2.90 -3.03
C TYR A 158 -8.38 2.34 -4.23
N LYS A 159 -7.17 2.83 -4.40
CA LYS A 159 -6.15 2.27 -5.27
C LYS A 159 -4.82 2.28 -4.52
N LEU A 160 -3.95 1.36 -4.87
CA LEU A 160 -2.57 1.35 -4.38
C LEU A 160 -1.68 2.05 -5.40
N VAL A 161 -0.69 2.80 -4.90
CA VAL A 161 0.20 3.62 -5.71
C VAL A 161 1.64 3.40 -5.23
N TYR A 162 2.56 3.31 -6.18
CA TYR A 162 3.99 3.47 -5.92
C TYR A 162 4.37 4.91 -6.27
N CYS A 163 4.53 5.74 -5.24
CA CYS A 163 4.95 7.15 -5.35
C CYS A 163 5.56 7.59 -4.02
N PRO A 164 6.68 6.94 -3.61
CA PRO A 164 7.29 7.19 -2.32
C PRO A 164 7.79 8.61 -2.15
N THR A 165 7.57 9.17 -0.97
CA THR A 165 8.07 10.51 -0.56
C THR A 165 9.11 10.44 0.57
N VAL A 166 9.58 9.23 0.91
CA VAL A 166 10.62 8.99 1.94
C VAL A 166 12.02 9.46 1.56
N CYS A 167 12.22 9.92 0.33
CA CYS A 167 13.49 10.47 -0.16
C CYS A 167 13.22 11.71 -1.02
N SER A 168 13.53 12.90 -0.49
CA SER A 168 13.18 14.19 -1.13
C SER A 168 13.92 14.47 -2.44
N TYR A 169 15.10 13.89 -2.64
CA TYR A 169 15.93 14.08 -3.83
C TYR A 169 15.87 12.91 -4.82
N CYS A 170 15.23 11.80 -4.45
CA CYS A 170 15.08 10.66 -5.34
C CYS A 170 14.06 10.97 -6.43
N LYS A 171 14.41 10.70 -7.70
CA LYS A 171 13.47 10.82 -8.81
C LYS A 171 12.67 9.53 -8.91
N VAL A 172 11.36 9.62 -8.73
CA VAL A 172 10.48 8.45 -8.75
C VAL A 172 9.34 8.67 -9.73
N ASN A 173 9.17 7.74 -10.66
CA ASN A 173 8.06 7.73 -11.59
C ASN A 173 6.80 7.17 -10.91
N CYS A 174 5.94 8.07 -10.43
CA CYS A 174 4.72 7.71 -9.71
C CYS A 174 3.73 6.95 -10.59
N LYS A 175 3.37 5.72 -10.19
CA LYS A 175 2.43 4.87 -10.93
C LYS A 175 1.43 4.19 -10.02
N ASN A 176 0.23 3.95 -10.56
CA ASN A 176 -0.74 3.10 -9.89
C ASN A 176 -0.24 1.65 -9.88
N LEU A 177 -0.75 0.84 -8.96
CA LEU A 177 -0.65 -0.60 -9.04
C LEU A 177 -1.87 -1.17 -9.76
N GLY A 178 -1.65 -2.09 -10.70
CA GLY A 178 -2.68 -2.72 -11.52
C GLY A 178 -2.43 -4.21 -11.73
N ILE A 179 -3.48 -4.94 -12.11
CA ILE A 179 -3.38 -6.37 -12.41
C ILE A 179 -2.90 -6.57 -13.85
N VAL A 180 -1.86 -7.37 -14.01
CA VAL A 180 -1.24 -7.70 -15.29
C VAL A 180 -1.08 -9.21 -15.40
N TYR A 181 -1.43 -9.74 -16.57
CA TYR A 181 -1.19 -11.14 -16.87
C TYR A 181 0.26 -11.38 -17.28
N GLU A 182 0.94 -12.28 -16.58
CA GLU A 182 2.29 -12.74 -16.89
C GLU A 182 2.39 -14.24 -16.56
N ASN A 183 2.82 -15.06 -17.51
CA ASN A 183 3.04 -16.51 -17.34
C ASN A 183 1.84 -17.24 -16.70
N GLY A 184 0.61 -16.89 -17.11
CA GLY A 184 -0.62 -17.47 -16.57
C GLY A 184 -1.04 -16.95 -15.18
N LEU A 185 -0.27 -16.03 -14.58
CA LEU A 185 -0.54 -15.42 -13.29
C LEU A 185 -1.09 -14.00 -13.45
N ARG A 186 -2.02 -13.63 -12.57
CA ARG A 186 -2.57 -12.27 -12.46
C ARG A 186 -1.73 -11.48 -11.46
N ARG A 187 -0.58 -10.96 -11.89
CA ARG A 187 0.41 -10.31 -11.03
C ARG A 187 0.07 -8.84 -10.79
N LEU A 188 0.46 -8.32 -9.62
CA LEU A 188 0.38 -6.89 -9.33
C LEU A 188 1.62 -6.16 -9.86
N ALA A 189 1.43 -5.06 -10.59
CA ALA A 189 2.52 -4.33 -11.24
C ALA A 189 2.27 -2.83 -11.31
N LEU A 190 3.34 -2.05 -11.52
CA LEU A 190 3.22 -0.65 -11.91
C LEU A 190 2.43 -0.53 -13.22
N SER A 191 1.38 0.27 -13.22
CA SER A 191 0.37 0.32 -14.28
C SER A 191 -0.23 1.72 -14.43
N HIS A 192 -0.64 2.06 -15.65
CA HIS A 192 -1.44 3.25 -15.91
C HIS A 192 -2.87 3.10 -15.38
N ARG A 193 -3.45 1.90 -15.51
CA ARG A 193 -4.78 1.59 -15.00
C ARG A 193 -4.68 1.06 -13.55
N PRO A 194 -5.34 1.70 -12.57
CA PRO A 194 -5.34 1.22 -11.20
C PRO A 194 -6.20 -0.03 -11.04
N PHE A 195 -5.72 -0.98 -10.25
CA PHE A 195 -6.55 -1.99 -9.61
C PHE A 195 -7.28 -1.32 -8.44
N LYS A 196 -8.59 -1.14 -8.59
CA LYS A 196 -9.42 -0.53 -7.55
C LYS A 196 -9.71 -1.56 -6.47
N VAL A 197 -9.50 -1.20 -5.23
CA VAL A 197 -9.55 -2.12 -4.09
C VAL A 197 -10.46 -1.63 -2.98
N ILE A 198 -10.89 -2.59 -2.17
CA ILE A 198 -11.58 -2.41 -0.90
C ILE A 198 -10.80 -3.20 0.17
N PHE A 199 -10.95 -2.78 1.42
CA PHE A 199 -10.35 -3.45 2.57
C PHE A 199 -11.43 -4.13 3.40
N THR A 200 -11.21 -5.38 3.75
CA THR A 200 -12.06 -6.15 4.66
C THR A 200 -11.18 -6.66 5.78
N GLN A 201 -11.54 -6.41 7.04
CA GLN A 201 -10.80 -6.95 8.17
C GLN A 201 -10.79 -8.48 8.10
N ALA A 202 -9.62 -9.08 8.35
CA ALA A 202 -9.41 -10.52 8.31
C ALA A 202 -9.87 -11.25 9.57
#